data_AF-A0A016TZI7-F1
#
_entry.id   AF-A0A016TZI7-F1
#
_cell.length_a   1.000
_cell.length_b   1.000
_cell.length_c   1.000
_cell.angle_alpha   90.00
_cell.angle_beta   90.00
_cell.angle_gamma   90.00
#
_symmetry.space_group_name_H-M   'P 1'
#
loop_
_entity.id
_entity.type
_entity.pdbx_description
1 polymer ?
#
loop_
_entity_poly.entity_id
_entity_poly.type
_entity_poly.pdbx_seq_one_letter_code
_entity_poly.pdbx_strand_id
1 'polypeptide(L)'
;MPEIIFAKDPQDGCTSIPVFTRASHRRLYFGNVYNTSGYIFLNAYAFAEPCTCGSACCGKVALKEFAQKEEYFYRNASQKLPSSDVDQIFYVVRGGG
;
A
#
# COMPACT_ATOMS: atom_id res chain seq x y z
N MET A 1 -16.03 2.68 4.04
CA MET A 1 -14.85 2.89 3.18
C MET A 1 -14.51 1.55 2.57
N PRO A 2 -14.36 1.42 1.25
CA PRO A 2 -14.00 0.14 0.66
C PRO A 2 -12.58 -0.26 1.08
N GLU A 3 -12.44 -1.55 1.31
CA GLU A 3 -11.28 -2.17 1.95
C GLU A 3 -10.13 -2.34 0.95
N ILE A 4 -8.92 -1.93 1.34
CA ILE A 4 -7.69 -2.21 0.58
C ILE A 4 -7.22 -3.60 0.96
N ILE A 5 -7.08 -4.49 -0.03
CA ILE A 5 -6.63 -5.86 0.19
C ILE A 5 -5.16 -5.97 -0.21
N PHE A 6 -4.32 -6.22 0.78
CA PHE A 6 -2.89 -6.49 0.62
C PHE A 6 -2.61 -7.99 0.47
N ALA A 7 -1.42 -8.34 0.01
CA ALA A 7 -0.95 -9.72 0.06
C ALA A 7 -0.61 -10.08 1.50
N LYS A 8 -0.93 -11.32 1.91
CA LYS A 8 -0.60 -11.82 3.26
C LYS A 8 0.84 -12.30 3.37
N ASP A 9 1.40 -12.74 2.25
CA ASP A 9 2.73 -13.34 2.17
C ASP A 9 3.56 -12.64 1.09
N PRO A 10 4.89 -12.60 1.25
CA PRO A 10 5.79 -12.23 0.16
C PRO A 10 5.55 -13.14 -1.05
N GLN A 11 5.64 -12.59 -2.25
CA GLN A 11 5.43 -13.33 -3.49
C GLN A 11 6.76 -13.54 -4.22
N ASP A 12 7.03 -14.79 -4.60
CA ASP A 12 8.23 -15.15 -5.34
C ASP A 12 8.29 -14.44 -6.69
N GLY A 13 9.45 -13.87 -7.02
CA GLY A 13 9.66 -13.12 -8.25
C GLY A 13 9.10 -11.69 -8.24
N CYS A 14 8.59 -11.21 -7.11
CA CYS A 14 8.10 -9.85 -6.94
C CYS A 14 8.77 -9.13 -5.77
N THR A 15 8.97 -7.82 -5.93
CA THR A 15 9.48 -6.98 -4.84
C THR A 15 8.39 -6.73 -3.80
N SER A 16 8.30 -7.63 -2.82
CA SER A 16 7.32 -7.56 -1.72
C SER A 16 7.75 -6.55 -0.67
N ILE A 17 6.90 -5.57 -0.39
CA ILE A 17 7.16 -4.47 0.52
C ILE A 17 6.25 -4.61 1.75
N PRO A 18 6.80 -4.86 2.94
CA PRO A 18 5.98 -4.97 4.15
C PRO A 18 5.30 -3.65 4.48
N VAL A 19 4.06 -3.74 4.94
CA VAL A 19 3.19 -2.60 5.27
C VAL A 19 3.10 -2.43 6.78
N PHE A 20 3.34 -1.21 7.22
CA PHE A 20 3.28 -0.79 8.61
C PHE A 20 2.27 0.34 8.79
N THR A 21 1.87 0.56 10.03
CA THR A 21 1.12 1.75 10.43
C THR A 21 1.62 2.27 11.78
N ARG A 22 1.09 3.40 12.23
CA ARG A 22 1.29 3.89 13.61
C ARG A 22 0.00 3.69 14.40
N ALA A 23 0.07 3.86 15.72
CA ALA A 23 -1.10 3.68 16.61
C ALA A 23 -2.35 4.51 16.23
N SER A 24 -2.20 5.62 15.50
CA SER A 24 -3.33 6.41 15.02
C SER A 24 -4.01 5.85 13.76
N HIS A 25 -3.42 4.83 13.11
CA HIS A 25 -3.88 4.20 11.87
C HIS A 25 -4.16 5.18 10.71
N ARG A 26 -3.65 6.42 10.78
CA ARG A 26 -3.91 7.47 9.79
C ARG A 26 -3.19 7.28 8.47
N ARG A 27 -2.08 6.54 8.48
CA ARG A 27 -1.17 6.39 7.34
C ARG A 27 -0.56 5.00 7.31
N LEU A 28 -0.34 4.50 6.09
CA LEU A 28 0.45 3.32 5.78
C LEU A 28 1.89 3.72 5.50
N TYR A 29 2.82 2.88 5.96
CA TYR A 29 4.25 3.05 5.78
C TYR A 29 4.80 1.79 5.13
N PHE A 30 5.68 1.96 4.15
CA PHE A 30 6.07 0.88 3.25
C PHE A 30 7.57 0.60 3.38
N GLY A 31 7.93 -0.65 3.67
CA GLY A 31 9.29 -1.14 3.64
C GLY A 31 9.91 -1.39 5.03
N ASN A 32 10.99 -2.18 5.02
CA ASN A 32 11.66 -2.64 6.23
C ASN A 32 12.29 -1.52 7.07
N VAL A 33 12.47 -0.32 6.51
CA VAL A 33 12.94 0.86 7.26
C VAL A 33 12.00 1.25 8.40
N TYR A 34 10.72 0.83 8.32
CA TYR A 34 9.71 1.04 9.36
C TYR A 34 9.56 -0.15 10.31
N ASN A 35 10.41 -1.18 10.20
CA ASN A 35 10.49 -2.25 11.20
C ASN A 35 11.29 -1.77 12.42
N THR A 36 10.76 -0.74 13.09
CA THR A 36 11.37 -0.10 14.25
C THR A 36 10.30 0.29 15.26
N SER A 37 10.73 0.70 16.45
CA SER A 37 9.82 1.09 17.53
C SER A 37 8.87 2.21 17.10
N GLY A 38 7.59 2.08 17.47
CA GLY A 38 6.55 3.06 17.15
C GLY A 38 5.79 2.80 15.85
N TYR A 39 6.17 1.76 15.10
CA TYR A 39 5.45 1.25 13.94
C TYR A 39 4.92 -0.17 14.21
N ILE A 40 3.74 -0.45 13.67
CA ILE A 40 3.02 -1.71 13.83
C ILE A 40 3.01 -2.39 12.46
N PHE A 41 3.62 -3.55 12.37
CA PHE A 41 3.54 -4.37 11.16
C PHE A 41 2.11 -4.91 11.00
N LEU A 42 1.52 -4.72 9.82
CA LEU A 42 0.14 -5.11 9.56
C LEU A 42 -0.02 -6.56 9.09
N ASN A 43 1.06 -7.36 9.11
CA ASN A 43 1.10 -8.69 8.52
C ASN A 43 0.61 -8.68 7.06
N ALA A 44 1.07 -7.68 6.30
CA ALA A 44 0.57 -7.35 4.98
C ALA A 44 1.72 -6.85 4.10
N TYR A 45 1.63 -7.13 2.80
CA TYR A 45 2.62 -6.77 1.79
C TYR A 45 1.96 -6.06 0.61
N ALA A 46 2.57 -4.95 0.20
CA ALA A 46 2.35 -4.26 -1.06
C ALA A 46 3.51 -4.56 -2.01
N PHE A 47 3.46 -4.04 -3.24
CA PHE A 47 4.53 -4.25 -4.22
C PHE A 47 4.96 -2.93 -4.86
N ALA A 48 6.24 -2.83 -5.23
CA ALA A 48 6.79 -1.68 -5.96
C ALA A 48 6.26 -1.60 -7.40
N GLU A 49 5.95 -2.75 -7.97
CA GLU A 49 5.60 -2.97 -9.36
C GLU A 49 4.46 -4.00 -9.44
N PRO A 50 3.70 -4.05 -10.56
CA PRO A 50 2.62 -5.01 -10.68
C PRO A 50 3.17 -6.43 -10.67
N CYS A 51 2.72 -7.23 -9.71
CA CYS A 51 3.15 -8.60 -9.53
C CYS A 51 2.20 -9.56 -10.25
N THR A 52 2.74 -10.38 -11.15
CA THR A 52 2.00 -11.47 -11.81
C THR A 52 2.43 -12.81 -11.23
N CYS A 53 1.67 -13.34 -10.26
CA CYS A 53 1.77 -14.74 -9.87
C CYS A 53 0.58 -15.56 -10.36
N GLY A 54 0.73 -16.88 -10.31
CA GLY A 54 -0.31 -17.84 -10.69
C GLY A 54 -1.50 -17.92 -9.71
N SER A 55 -1.43 -17.24 -8.55
CA SER A 55 -2.49 -17.24 -7.54
C SER A 55 -3.22 -15.88 -7.47
N ALA A 56 -4.42 -15.86 -6.88
CA ALA A 56 -5.26 -14.66 -6.76
C ALA A 56 -4.75 -13.61 -5.73
N CYS A 57 -3.61 -13.86 -5.10
CA CYS A 57 -3.09 -13.06 -3.98
C CYS A 57 -2.01 -12.04 -4.38
N CYS A 58 -1.80 -11.82 -5.68
CA CYS A 58 -0.77 -10.90 -6.16
C CYS A 58 -1.28 -9.49 -6.44
N GLY A 59 -0.43 -8.51 -6.09
CA GLY A 59 -0.78 -7.11 -6.25
C GLY A 59 -0.65 -6.62 -7.69
N LYS A 60 -1.77 -6.33 -8.33
CA LYS A 60 -1.82 -5.76 -9.69
C LYS A 60 -2.51 -4.40 -9.74
N VAL A 61 -3.19 -4.02 -8.65
CA VAL A 61 -3.93 -2.76 -8.59
C VAL A 61 -3.00 -1.66 -8.10
N ALA A 62 -2.72 -0.69 -8.96
CA ALA A 62 -1.95 0.49 -8.60
C ALA A 62 -2.82 1.44 -7.76
N LEU A 63 -2.39 1.70 -6.53
CA LEU A 63 -2.92 2.76 -5.68
C LEU A 63 -1.88 3.87 -5.55
N LYS A 64 -2.37 5.10 -5.44
CA LYS A 64 -1.59 6.28 -5.13
C LYS A 64 -2.00 6.80 -3.75
N GLU A 65 -1.02 7.01 -2.89
CA GLU A 65 -1.18 7.76 -1.65
C GLU A 65 -1.20 9.25 -1.98
N PHE A 66 -2.14 9.99 -1.39
CA PHE A 66 -2.11 11.44 -1.39
C PHE A 66 -2.61 11.99 -0.05
N ALA A 67 -2.09 13.15 0.34
CA ALA A 67 -2.43 13.84 1.56
C ALA A 67 -3.32 15.05 1.27
N GLN A 68 -4.38 15.23 2.06
CA GLN A 68 -5.23 16.42 2.02
C GLN A 68 -5.66 16.78 3.45
N LYS A 69 -5.35 18.01 3.90
CA LYS A 69 -5.73 18.51 5.24
C LYS A 69 -5.40 17.54 6.38
N GLU A 70 -4.17 17.01 6.41
CA GLU A 70 -3.66 16.05 7.40
C GLU A 70 -4.27 14.63 7.36
N GLU A 71 -5.15 14.36 6.40
CA GLU A 71 -5.66 13.01 6.12
C GLU A 71 -4.94 12.39 4.93
N TYR A 72 -4.71 11.07 5.01
CA TYR A 72 -4.11 10.29 3.93
C TYR A 72 -5.17 9.45 3.25
N PHE A 73 -5.17 9.52 1.92
CA PHE A 73 -6.10 8.82 1.07
C PHE A 73 -5.35 7.90 0.12
N TYR A 74 -5.98 6.77 -0.17
CA TYR A 74 -5.47 5.77 -1.10
C TYR A 74 -6.52 5.58 -2.18
N ARG A 75 -6.16 5.90 -3.42
CA ARG A 75 -7.07 5.84 -4.57
C ARG A 75 -6.36 5.23 -5.77
N ASN A 76 -7.13 4.81 -6.76
CA ASN A 76 -6.56 4.22 -7.96
C ASN A 76 -5.63 5.22 -8.66
N ALA A 77 -4.41 4.80 -8.99
CA ALA A 77 -3.42 5.68 -9.60
C ALA A 77 -3.85 6.22 -10.98
N SER A 78 -4.84 5.58 -11.64
CA SER A 78 -5.42 6.05 -12.90
C SER A 78 -6.38 7.25 -12.74
N GLN A 79 -6.85 7.52 -11.51
CA GLN A 79 -7.74 8.65 -11.25
C GLN A 79 -6.95 9.97 -11.25
N LYS A 80 -7.58 11.04 -11.75
CA LYS A 80 -7.02 12.39 -11.65
C LYS A 80 -7.14 12.88 -10.21
N LEU A 81 -6.05 12.76 -9.46
CA LEU A 81 -5.97 13.15 -8.06
C LEU A 81 -5.46 14.59 -7.91
N PRO A 82 -5.84 15.31 -6.84
CA PRO A 82 -5.28 16.62 -6.53
C PRO A 82 -3.77 16.54 -6.27
N SER A 83 -3.08 17.68 -6.40
CA SER A 83 -1.67 17.78 -6.01
C SER A 83 -1.52 17.49 -4.52
N SER A 84 -0.50 16.73 -4.16
CA SER A 84 -0.24 16.29 -2.80
C SER A 84 1.26 16.26 -2.56
N ASP A 85 1.66 16.60 -1.33
CA ASP A 85 3.07 16.53 -0.89
C ASP A 85 3.60 15.09 -0.80
N VAL A 86 2.69 14.12 -0.92
CA VAL A 86 2.99 12.70 -1.06
C VAL A 86 2.55 12.24 -2.44
N ASP A 87 3.50 11.73 -3.22
CA ASP A 87 3.27 11.12 -4.53
C ASP A 87 3.95 9.74 -4.59
N GLN A 88 3.33 8.77 -3.92
CA GLN A 88 3.82 7.41 -3.88
C GLN A 88 2.78 6.47 -4.49
N ILE A 89 3.22 5.68 -5.47
CA ILE A 89 2.43 4.61 -6.07
C ILE A 89 2.91 3.27 -5.50
N PHE A 90 1.96 2.39 -5.19
CA PHE A 90 2.22 1.03 -4.74
C PHE A 90 1.12 0.10 -5.27
N TYR A 91 1.42 -1.19 -5.33
CA TYR A 91 0.52 -2.18 -5.90
C TYR A 91 -0.05 -3.09 -4.81
N VAL A 92 -1.35 -3.34 -4.88
CA VAL A 92 -2.11 -4.17 -3.93
C VAL A 92 -2.96 -5.19 -4.67
N VAL A 93 -3.45 -6.20 -3.95
CA VAL A 93 -4.28 -7.27 -4.52
C VAL A 93 -5.61 -6.69 -5.01
N ARG A 94 -6.24 -5.85 -4.18
CA ARG A 94 -7.46 -5.14 -4.55
C ARG A 94 -7.48 -3.74 -3.93
N GLY A 95 -7.80 -2.74 -4.74
CA GLY A 95 -8.00 -1.37 -4.27
C GLY A 95 -9.40 -1.18 -3.69
N GLY A 96 -9.50 -0.42 -2.60
CA GLY A 96 -10.78 0.13 -2.16
C GLY A 96 -11.20 1.26 -3.09
N GLY A 97 -12.45 1.21 -3.58
CA GLY A 97 -13.07 2.22 -4.45
C GLY A 97 -13.13 3.66 -3.92
#